data_AF-A0A6P1W603-F1
#
_entry.id   AF-A0A6P1W603-F1
#
_cell.length_a   1.000
_cell.length_b   1.000
_cell.length_c   1.000
_cell.angle_alpha   90.00
_cell.angle_beta   90.00
_cell.angle_gamma   90.00
#
_symmetry.space_group_name_H-M   'P 1'
#
loop_
_entity.id
_entity.type
_entity.pdbx_description
1 polymer ?
#
loop_
_entity_poly.entity_id
_entity_poly.type
_entity_poly.pdbx_seq_one_letter_code
_entity_poly.pdbx_strand_id
1 'polypeptide(L)'
;MKEFTQRNAITATLFNLIINIVAPFIIFYKYEFINLKGETPTLVSILMPTVLISVFATTLATFVTMTKQRMAHKLEPTLDTHISWFSTALLTSIGLGLAFTGLCFGLLWLLQSSMANVQLPKLPALLISGVVGAFVAFISSFIAVNRARRIG
;
A
#
# COMPACT_ATOMS: atom_id res chain seq x y z
N MET A 1 -2.25 -7.69 -21.39
CA MET A 1 -2.36 -6.56 -20.44
C MET A 1 -3.25 -6.84 -19.22
N LYS A 2 -4.50 -7.33 -19.37
CA LYS A 2 -5.36 -7.69 -18.22
C LYS A 2 -4.71 -8.72 -17.27
N GLU A 3 -4.13 -9.78 -17.83
CA GLU A 3 -3.43 -10.80 -17.05
C GLU A 3 -2.20 -10.27 -16.31
N PHE A 4 -1.41 -9.38 -16.94
CA PHE A 4 -0.30 -8.72 -16.27
C PHE A 4 -0.78 -7.89 -15.08
N THR A 5 -1.84 -7.11 -15.26
CA THR A 5 -2.41 -6.28 -14.18
C THR A 5 -2.89 -7.14 -13.01
N GLN A 6 -3.60 -8.24 -13.30
CA GLN A 6 -4.06 -9.16 -12.26
C GLN A 6 -2.91 -9.86 -11.54
N ARG A 7 -1.93 -10.40 -12.28
CA ARG A 7 -0.75 -11.05 -11.69
C ARG A 7 0.05 -10.08 -10.82
N ASN A 8 0.33 -8.88 -11.32
CA ASN A 8 1.04 -7.85 -10.58
C ASN A 8 0.28 -7.42 -9.31
N ALA A 9 -1.05 -7.24 -9.41
CA ALA A 9 -1.88 -6.90 -8.26
C ALA A 9 -1.87 -8.01 -7.21
N ILE A 10 -1.99 -9.29 -7.60
CA ILE A 10 -1.95 -10.43 -6.68
C ILE A 10 -0.58 -10.53 -6.01
N THR A 11 0.51 -10.49 -6.78
CA THR A 11 1.87 -10.57 -6.25
C THR A 11 2.13 -9.43 -5.28
N ALA A 12 1.81 -8.19 -5.65
CA ALA A 12 1.96 -7.04 -4.77
C ALA A 12 1.11 -7.19 -3.50
N THR A 13 -0.12 -7.68 -3.60
CA THR A 13 -1.01 -7.88 -2.44
C THR A 13 -0.42 -8.89 -1.46
N LEU A 14 0.10 -10.01 -1.95
CA LEU A 14 0.72 -11.05 -1.12
C LEU A 14 1.99 -10.53 -0.43
N PHE A 15 2.88 -9.85 -1.16
CA PHE A 15 4.09 -9.26 -0.58
C PHE A 15 3.75 -8.19 0.48
N ASN A 16 2.78 -7.32 0.20
CA ASN A 16 2.35 -6.32 1.17
C ASN A 16 1.72 -6.95 2.39
N LEU A 17 0.90 -7.99 2.24
CA LEU A 17 0.32 -8.70 3.38
C LEU A 17 1.41 -9.23 4.32
N ILE A 18 2.46 -9.86 3.76
CA ILE A 18 3.59 -10.37 4.55
C ILE A 18 4.32 -9.23 5.25
N ILE A 19 4.71 -8.19 4.51
CA ILE A 19 5.45 -7.04 5.06
C ILE A 19 4.64 -6.33 6.16
N ASN A 20 3.34 -6.18 5.95
CA ASN A 20 2.43 -5.46 6.83
C ASN A 20 2.08 -6.23 8.10
N ILE A 21 2.34 -7.53 8.14
CA ILE A 21 2.22 -8.35 9.35
C ILE A 21 3.57 -8.44 10.05
N VAL A 22 4.63 -8.78 9.30
CA VAL A 22 5.97 -9.04 9.85
C VAL A 22 6.63 -7.77 10.37
N ALA A 23 6.60 -6.66 9.62
CA ALA A 23 7.28 -5.44 10.05
C ALA A 23 6.68 -4.87 11.36
N PRO A 24 5.35 -4.72 11.50
CA PRO A 24 4.81 -4.25 12.77
C PRO A 24 4.91 -5.27 13.90
N PHE A 25 4.92 -6.59 13.61
CA PHE A 25 5.21 -7.60 14.62
C PHE A 25 6.59 -7.38 15.27
N ILE A 26 7.61 -7.07 14.46
CA ILE A 26 8.98 -6.80 14.93
C ILE A 26 9.05 -5.44 15.65
N ILE A 27 8.46 -4.39 15.08
CA ILE A 27 8.49 -3.03 15.66
C ILE A 27 7.80 -2.99 17.03
N PHE A 28 6.67 -3.69 17.17
CA PHE A 28 5.88 -3.72 18.41
C PHE A 28 6.09 -5.01 19.21
N TYR A 29 7.28 -5.61 19.15
CA TYR A 29 7.54 -6.90 19.79
C TYR A 29 7.27 -6.87 21.30
N LYS A 30 7.55 -5.75 21.98
CA LYS A 30 7.41 -5.58 23.44
C LYS A 30 5.98 -5.42 23.94
N TYR A 31 5.02 -5.09 23.09
CA TYR A 31 3.64 -4.79 23.51
C TYR A 31 2.77 -6.02 23.40
N GLU A 32 1.97 -6.40 24.38
CA GLU A 32 1.03 -7.54 24.21
C GLU A 32 -0.30 -7.13 23.55
N PHE A 33 -0.68 -5.87 23.77
CA PHE A 33 -1.94 -5.28 23.31
C PHE A 33 -1.69 -4.04 22.47
N ILE A 34 -2.60 -3.81 21.52
CA ILE A 34 -2.66 -2.59 20.72
C ILE A 34 -3.95 -1.86 21.08
N ASN A 35 -3.83 -0.58 21.41
CA ASN A 35 -4.97 0.25 21.76
C ASN A 35 -5.74 0.68 20.51
N LEU A 36 -7.07 0.71 20.60
CA LEU A 36 -7.88 1.31 19.54
C LEU A 36 -7.76 2.83 19.56
N LYS A 37 -7.63 3.47 20.74
CA LYS A 37 -7.47 4.92 20.94
C LYS A 37 -6.57 5.20 22.17
N GLY A 38 -5.97 6.39 22.23
CA GLY A 38 -5.21 6.83 23.41
C GLY A 38 -3.72 6.49 23.31
N GLU A 39 -3.16 5.85 24.33
CA GLU A 39 -1.72 5.63 24.45
C GLU A 39 -1.16 4.68 23.38
N THR A 40 0.04 4.98 22.90
CA THR A 40 0.74 4.18 21.91
C THR A 40 1.22 2.85 22.48
N PRO A 41 1.18 1.76 21.71
CA PRO A 41 0.83 1.70 20.29
C PRO A 41 -0.67 1.68 20.04
N THR A 42 -1.11 2.48 19.07
CA THR A 42 -2.49 2.52 18.59
C THR A 42 -2.63 1.85 17.24
N LEU A 43 -3.84 1.42 16.89
CA LEU A 43 -4.11 0.89 15.54
C LEU A 43 -3.71 1.89 14.44
N VAL A 44 -3.86 3.20 14.68
CA VAL A 44 -3.41 4.27 13.75
C VAL A 44 -1.90 4.26 13.58
N SER A 45 -1.14 4.16 14.69
CA SER A 45 0.34 4.14 14.64
C SER A 45 0.91 2.94 13.87
N ILE A 46 0.14 1.86 13.76
CA ILE A 46 0.47 0.70 12.95
C ILE A 46 -0.02 0.88 11.52
N LEU A 47 -1.30 1.19 11.33
CA LEU A 47 -1.96 1.19 10.04
C LEU A 47 -1.40 2.27 9.10
N MET A 48 -1.13 3.48 9.61
CA MET A 48 -0.75 4.62 8.74
C MET A 48 0.59 4.40 8.04
N PRO A 49 1.70 4.05 8.75
CA PRO A 49 2.96 3.76 8.09
C PRO A 49 2.85 2.56 7.14
N THR A 50 2.12 1.52 7.55
CA THR A 50 1.89 0.30 6.76
C THR A 50 1.21 0.61 5.43
N VAL A 51 0.08 1.33 5.46
CA VAL A 51 -0.64 1.72 4.23
C VAL A 51 0.23 2.60 3.34
N LEU A 52 0.93 3.58 3.91
CA LEU A 52 1.78 4.49 3.16
C LEU A 52 2.89 3.74 2.41
N ILE A 53 3.64 2.89 3.13
CA ILE A 53 4.75 2.11 2.58
C ILE A 53 4.23 1.15 1.51
N SER A 54 3.11 0.48 1.77
CA SER A 54 2.54 -0.48 0.82
C SER A 54 2.12 0.17 -0.49
N VAL A 55 1.40 1.29 -0.43
CA VAL A 55 0.96 2.00 -1.63
C VAL A 55 2.15 2.54 -2.39
N PHE A 56 3.11 3.14 -1.68
CA PHE A 56 4.31 3.69 -2.27
C PHE A 56 5.12 2.61 -3.01
N ALA A 57 5.46 1.52 -2.30
CA ALA A 57 6.26 0.43 -2.86
C ALA A 57 5.54 -0.26 -4.03
N THR A 58 4.24 -0.52 -3.91
CA THR A 58 3.44 -1.16 -4.96
C THR A 58 3.35 -0.30 -6.21
N THR A 59 3.11 1.00 -6.04
CA THR A 59 3.01 1.95 -7.15
C THR A 59 4.36 2.03 -7.87
N LEU A 60 5.45 2.22 -7.12
CA LEU A 60 6.78 2.32 -7.71
C LEU A 60 7.20 1.02 -8.42
N ALA A 61 7.00 -0.14 -7.79
CA ALA A 61 7.29 -1.44 -8.39
C ALA A 61 6.47 -1.70 -9.65
N THR A 62 5.21 -1.29 -9.68
CA THR A 62 4.34 -1.40 -10.86
C THR A 62 4.87 -0.55 -12.00
N PHE A 63 5.28 0.70 -11.73
CA PHE A 63 5.88 1.58 -12.74
C PHE A 63 7.19 0.99 -13.26
N VAL A 64 8.11 0.57 -12.39
CA VAL A 64 9.39 -0.04 -12.79
C VAL A 64 9.16 -1.25 -13.69
N THR A 65 8.26 -2.15 -13.29
CA THR A 65 7.99 -3.39 -14.01
C THR A 65 7.31 -3.12 -15.35
N MET A 66 6.29 -2.26 -15.39
CA MET A 66 5.60 -1.90 -16.62
C MET A 66 6.53 -1.17 -17.59
N THR A 67 7.26 -0.15 -17.13
CA THR A 67 8.15 0.62 -18.00
C THR A 67 9.24 -0.27 -18.60
N LYS A 68 9.90 -1.11 -17.80
CA LYS A 68 10.91 -2.05 -18.32
C LYS A 68 10.35 -3.01 -19.36
N GLN A 69 9.14 -3.53 -19.14
CA GLN A 69 8.49 -4.44 -20.10
C GLN A 69 7.99 -3.71 -21.36
N ARG A 70 7.52 -2.47 -21.24
CA ARG A 70 7.10 -1.64 -22.39
C ARG A 70 8.29 -1.21 -23.25
N MET A 71 9.42 -0.84 -22.63
CA MET A 71 10.69 -0.52 -23.31
C MET A 71 11.31 -1.75 -23.99
N ALA A 72 11.11 -2.94 -23.43
CA ALA A 72 11.53 -4.20 -24.04
C ALA A 72 10.53 -4.75 -25.09
N HIS A 73 9.52 -3.96 -25.48
CA HIS A 73 8.45 -4.35 -26.42
C HIS A 73 7.66 -5.61 -26.02
N LYS A 74 7.61 -5.93 -24.72
CA LYS A 74 6.85 -7.08 -24.16
C LYS A 74 5.43 -6.71 -23.72
N LEU A 75 5.14 -5.41 -23.61
CA LEU A 75 3.84 -4.87 -23.22
C LEU A 75 3.47 -3.67 -24.10
N GLU A 76 2.20 -3.61 -24.48
CA GLU A 76 1.62 -2.48 -25.21
C GLU A 76 0.88 -1.50 -24.28
N PRO A 77 0.87 -0.20 -24.59
CA PRO A 77 1.61 0.46 -25.67
C PRO A 77 3.13 0.41 -25.41
N THR A 78 3.96 0.44 -26.46
CA THR A 78 5.43 0.51 -26.29
C THR A 78 5.84 1.85 -25.67
N LEU A 79 7.06 1.94 -25.16
CA LEU A 79 7.61 3.17 -24.58
C LEU A 79 9.03 3.37 -25.08
N ASP A 80 9.35 4.58 -25.54
CA ASP A 80 10.70 4.94 -25.94
C ASP A 80 11.63 4.92 -24.72
N THR A 81 12.88 4.48 -24.92
CA THR A 81 13.89 4.32 -23.86
C THR A 81 14.33 5.67 -23.27
N HIS A 82 14.13 6.76 -24.00
CA HIS A 82 14.47 8.12 -23.59
C HIS A 82 13.41 8.80 -22.71
N ILE A 83 12.20 8.23 -22.57
CA ILE A 83 11.14 8.85 -21.78
C ILE A 83 11.44 8.74 -20.28
N SER A 84 11.50 9.89 -19.60
CA SER A 84 11.65 9.96 -18.15
C SER A 84 10.35 9.55 -17.45
N TRP A 85 10.34 8.36 -16.87
CA TRP A 85 9.19 7.80 -16.14
C TRP A 85 9.32 7.95 -14.62
N PHE A 86 10.54 8.18 -14.10
CA PHE A 86 10.82 8.14 -12.66
C PHE A 86 10.09 9.24 -11.89
N SER A 87 10.12 10.49 -12.37
CA SER A 87 9.44 11.60 -11.70
C SER A 87 7.93 11.38 -11.61
N THR A 88 7.32 10.90 -12.70
CA THR A 88 5.89 10.55 -12.73
C THR A 88 5.58 9.39 -11.78
N ALA A 89 6.45 8.38 -11.72
CA ALA A 89 6.31 7.26 -10.79
C ALA A 89 6.37 7.73 -9.34
N LEU A 90 7.35 8.57 -9.01
CA LEU A 90 7.56 9.10 -7.67
C LEU A 90 6.37 9.97 -7.22
N LEU A 91 5.96 10.93 -8.04
CA LEU A 91 4.81 11.80 -7.76
C LEU A 91 3.51 11.00 -7.62
N THR A 92 3.30 10.00 -8.47
CA THR A 92 2.12 9.12 -8.37
C THR A 92 2.15 8.30 -7.09
N SER A 93 3.32 7.76 -6.71
CA SER A 93 3.48 6.95 -5.50
C SER A 93 3.24 7.77 -4.23
N ILE A 94 3.76 8.99 -4.18
CA ILE A 94 3.52 9.94 -3.08
C ILE A 94 2.05 10.35 -3.03
N GLY A 95 1.49 10.76 -4.18
CA GLY A 95 0.09 11.20 -4.26
C GLY A 95 -0.90 10.12 -3.85
N LEU A 96 -0.71 8.89 -4.34
CA LEU A 96 -1.55 7.76 -3.93
C LEU A 96 -1.31 7.39 -2.46
N GLY A 97 -0.06 7.38 -2.00
CA GLY A 97 0.28 7.09 -0.61
C GLY A 97 -0.44 8.03 0.35
N LEU A 98 -0.33 9.35 0.12
CA LEU A 98 -1.01 10.35 0.92
C LEU A 98 -2.54 10.25 0.83
N ALA A 99 -3.10 10.02 -0.37
CA ALA A 99 -4.54 9.89 -0.55
C ALA A 99 -5.12 8.69 0.22
N PHE A 100 -4.50 7.52 0.11
CA PHE A 100 -4.96 6.32 0.79
C PHE A 100 -4.70 6.36 2.29
N THR A 101 -3.54 6.84 2.73
CA THR A 101 -3.28 7.04 4.17
C THR A 101 -4.25 8.05 4.76
N GLY A 102 -4.54 9.16 4.07
CA GLY A 102 -5.53 10.15 4.49
C GLY A 102 -6.94 9.58 4.58
N LEU A 103 -7.36 8.77 3.62
CA LEU A 103 -8.64 8.05 3.66
C LEU A 103 -8.71 7.08 4.84
N CYS A 104 -7.68 6.26 5.04
CA CYS A 104 -7.62 5.32 6.16
C CYS A 104 -7.62 6.06 7.51
N PHE A 105 -6.92 7.19 7.61
CA PHE A 105 -6.93 8.04 8.80
C PHE A 105 -8.34 8.57 9.09
N GLY A 106 -9.02 9.14 8.09
CA GLY A 106 -10.39 9.65 8.25
C GLY A 106 -11.38 8.56 8.67
N LEU A 107 -11.29 7.37 8.07
CA LEU A 107 -12.12 6.22 8.44
C LEU A 107 -11.85 5.74 9.86
N LEU A 108 -10.58 5.60 10.26
CA LEU A 108 -10.21 5.22 11.62
C LEU A 108 -10.63 6.26 12.63
N TRP A 109 -10.50 7.54 12.31
CA TRP A 109 -10.91 8.64 13.18
C TRP A 109 -12.43 8.61 13.44
N LEU A 110 -13.23 8.41 12.39
CA LEU A 110 -14.68 8.22 12.53
C LEU A 110 -15.01 7.00 13.40
N LEU A 111 -14.38 5.85 13.15
CA LEU A 111 -14.56 4.65 13.96
C LEU A 111 -14.19 4.90 15.44
N GLN A 112 -13.02 5.48 15.71
CA GLN A 112 -12.55 5.82 17.05
C GLN A 112 -13.40 6.86 17.78
N SER A 113 -14.13 7.70 17.05
CA SER A 113 -15.07 8.66 17.64
C SER A 113 -16.34 7.96 18.15
N SER A 114 -16.70 6.83 17.55
CA SER A 114 -17.93 6.07 17.85
C SER A 114 -17.71 4.88 18.79
N MET A 115 -16.48 4.43 18.98
CA MET A 115 -16.15 3.23 19.77
C MET A 115 -15.52 3.59 21.12
N ALA A 116 -15.85 2.79 22.15
CA ALA A 116 -15.14 2.83 23.43
C ALA A 116 -13.66 2.44 23.25
N ASN A 117 -12.80 2.89 24.16
CA ASN A 117 -11.40 2.50 24.12
C ASN A 117 -11.28 1.01 24.48
N VAL A 118 -10.97 0.19 23.48
CA VAL A 118 -10.81 -1.26 23.62
C VAL A 118 -9.36 -1.63 23.30
N GLN A 119 -8.81 -2.54 24.09
CA GLN A 119 -7.53 -3.17 23.83
C GLN A 119 -7.74 -4.38 22.93
N LEU A 120 -7.09 -4.40 21.77
CA LEU A 120 -7.06 -5.55 20.90
C LEU A 120 -5.80 -6.37 21.21
N PRO A 121 -5.91 -7.70 21.30
CA PRO A 121 -4.73 -8.56 21.30
C PRO A 121 -3.89 -8.27 20.05
N LYS A 122 -2.56 -8.31 20.19
CA LYS A 122 -1.61 -7.96 19.10
C LYS A 122 -1.95 -8.65 17.78
N LEU A 123 -2.17 -9.95 17.80
CA LEU A 123 -2.28 -10.75 16.58
C LEU A 123 -3.51 -10.34 15.72
N PRO A 124 -4.73 -10.21 16.28
CA PRO A 124 -5.86 -9.58 15.60
C PRO A 124 -5.56 -8.17 15.06
N ALA A 125 -4.90 -7.30 15.83
CA ALA A 125 -4.59 -5.93 15.39
C ALA A 125 -3.63 -5.93 14.18
N LEU A 126 -2.63 -6.81 14.19
CA LEU A 126 -1.70 -7.00 13.08
C LEU A 126 -2.38 -7.59 11.85
N LEU A 127 -3.28 -8.56 12.02
CA LEU A 127 -4.04 -9.14 10.91
C LEU A 127 -4.96 -8.09 10.26
N ILE A 128 -5.67 -7.28 11.06
CA ILE A 128 -6.49 -6.18 10.56
C ILE A 128 -5.62 -5.20 9.78
N SER A 129 -4.48 -4.79 10.35
CA SER A 129 -3.56 -3.88 9.67
C SER A 129 -3.02 -4.46 8.36
N GLY A 130 -2.61 -5.72 8.38
CA GLY A 130 -2.12 -6.45 7.23
C GLY A 130 -3.15 -6.54 6.11
N VAL A 131 -4.38 -6.93 6.44
CA VAL A 131 -5.48 -7.05 5.49
C VAL A 131 -5.85 -5.71 4.87
N VAL A 132 -5.99 -4.66 5.69
CA VAL A 132 -6.32 -3.32 5.19
C VAL A 132 -5.19 -2.78 4.30
N GLY A 133 -3.93 -2.90 4.73
CA GLY A 133 -2.79 -2.49 3.92
C GLY A 133 -2.69 -3.25 2.60
N ALA A 134 -2.93 -4.56 2.62
CA ALA A 134 -2.94 -5.40 1.41
C ALA A 134 -4.10 -5.03 0.47
N PHE A 135 -5.29 -4.79 1.00
CA PHE A 135 -6.45 -4.37 0.20
C PHE A 135 -6.22 -3.01 -0.48
N VAL A 136 -5.63 -2.06 0.25
CA VAL A 136 -5.27 -0.76 -0.30
C VAL A 136 -4.16 -0.89 -1.36
N ALA A 137 -3.16 -1.74 -1.12
CA ALA A 137 -2.12 -2.05 -2.11
C ALA A 137 -2.71 -2.65 -3.39
N PHE A 138 -3.68 -3.55 -3.26
CA PHE A 138 -4.40 -4.12 -4.41
C PHE A 138 -5.07 -3.04 -5.25
N ILE A 139 -5.87 -2.15 -4.65
CA ILE A 139 -6.54 -1.06 -5.37
C ILE A 139 -5.53 -0.12 -6.02
N SER A 140 -4.50 0.30 -5.28
CA SER A 140 -3.47 1.20 -5.80
C SER A 140 -2.71 0.59 -6.99
N SER A 141 -2.53 -0.73 -7.04
CA SER A 141 -1.91 -1.41 -8.19
C SER A 141 -2.68 -1.18 -9.50
N PHE A 142 -4.01 -1.24 -9.48
CA PHE A 142 -4.82 -0.94 -10.69
C PHE A 142 -4.69 0.51 -11.13
N ILE A 143 -4.70 1.44 -10.18
CA ILE A 143 -4.55 2.87 -10.45
C ILE A 143 -3.15 3.15 -11.02
N ALA A 144 -2.12 2.55 -10.41
CA ALA A 144 -0.74 2.64 -10.84
C ALA A 144 -0.55 2.11 -12.26
N VAL A 145 -1.14 0.96 -12.61
CA VAL A 145 -1.13 0.44 -13.97
C VAL A 145 -1.76 1.42 -14.96
N ASN A 146 -2.94 1.96 -14.64
CA ASN A 146 -3.64 2.89 -15.53
C ASN A 146 -2.84 4.18 -15.74
N ARG A 147 -2.19 4.70 -14.69
CA ARG A 147 -1.29 5.86 -14.78
C ARG A 147 -0.03 5.52 -15.59
N ALA A 148 0.60 4.38 -15.32
CA ALA A 148 1.81 3.95 -16.00
C ALA A 148 1.60 3.75 -17.52
N ARG A 149 0.40 3.34 -17.97
CA ARG A 149 0.06 3.26 -19.40
C ARG A 149 -0.02 4.63 -20.10
N ARG A 150 -0.36 5.68 -19.37
CA ARG A 150 -0.50 7.04 -19.91
C ARG A 150 0.83 7.79 -20.00
N ILE A 151 1.93 7.16 -19.56
CA ILE A 151 3.27 7.66 -19.83
C ILE A 151 3.56 7.36 -21.31
N GLY A 152 3.75 8.42 -22.08
CA GLY A 152 4.00 8.43 -23.51
C GLY A 152 4.31 9.86 -23.92
#